data_AF-A0A969QFT6-F1
#
_entry.id   AF-A0A969QFT6-F1
#
_cell.length_a   1.000
_cell.length_b   1.000
_cell.length_c   1.000
_cell.angle_alpha   90.00
_cell.angle_beta   90.00
_cell.angle_gamma   90.00
#
_symmetry.space_group_name_H-M   'P 1'
#
loop_
_entity.id
_entity.type
_entity.pdbx_description
1 polymer ?
#
loop_
_entity_poly.entity_id
_entity_poly.type
_entity_poly.pdbx_seq_one_letter_code
_entity_poly.pdbx_strand_id
1 'polypeptide(L)'
;MTPPVEQSSIRAALDDLYINSVVRNGLEKSIARFSLQQRAIDDGHSVSLTPVVLSQIAAEEPQRYELLVEIGAALREIGNAIDVDNSQAIADVPLRLEDDLKEAARIDRLEAPTPSQRAKAAKIRLVHGFPGVDFNLFDTVYHATRKYNKLAKGVELHGNLLYRDLVFAHQKQRNLSVLQESIFATHHLSAQVQKVELMLSVGILDLLTGEYCKESPELIALQAKCVFFAKKFERYFGLNININQDSTEVFGKLLRKLGLRTIFQRKGTERRLRYYRVATLDSIESEIEFQVERAEKLKELLERREEKLARLQSQHQARIDRYAKTQTRNQLRSKQANYRLEVRQHNIVTWSQVKLDKQELRLARLQARIERFETIVIPRLLQLCTETNVRQLLFDGVIRRLEAASTSPINSLDNGVVDVSSKARVEQLDPERKYTDLDRDIGKLAS
;
A
#
# COMPACT_ATOMS: atom_id res chain seq x y z
N MET A 1 -55.86 -24.74 12.26
CA MET A 1 -54.45 -24.32 12.44
C MET A 1 -53.86 -24.09 11.07
N THR A 2 -53.98 -22.88 10.56
CA THR A 2 -53.37 -22.43 9.31
C THR A 2 -51.93 -22.01 9.59
N PRO A 3 -50.93 -22.47 8.81
CA PRO A 3 -49.58 -21.94 8.94
C PRO A 3 -49.55 -20.48 8.44
N PRO A 4 -48.63 -19.63 8.94
CA PRO A 4 -48.61 -18.23 8.58
C PRO A 4 -48.08 -18.07 7.15
N VAL A 5 -48.99 -17.78 6.22
CA VAL A 5 -48.73 -17.55 4.79
C VAL A 5 -47.84 -16.30 4.57
N GLU A 6 -47.74 -15.40 5.53
CA GLU A 6 -46.98 -14.15 5.40
C GLU A 6 -45.45 -14.35 5.46
N GLN A 7 -44.94 -15.33 6.21
CA GLN A 7 -43.49 -15.55 6.33
C GLN A 7 -42.85 -16.14 5.07
N SER A 8 -43.59 -16.88 4.25
CA SER A 8 -43.07 -17.44 2.99
C SER A 8 -42.95 -16.36 1.90
N SER A 9 -43.88 -15.40 1.86
CA SER A 9 -43.88 -14.32 0.86
C SER A 9 -42.72 -13.33 1.04
N ILE A 10 -42.39 -12.98 2.29
CA ILE A 10 -41.29 -12.06 2.61
C ILE A 10 -39.94 -12.74 2.39
N ARG A 11 -39.83 -14.03 2.73
CA ARG A 11 -38.61 -14.80 2.52
C ARG A 11 -38.33 -15.01 1.03
N ALA A 12 -39.37 -15.28 0.23
CA ALA A 12 -39.28 -15.30 -1.22
C ALA A 12 -38.86 -13.95 -1.80
N ALA A 13 -39.38 -12.82 -1.30
CA ALA A 13 -38.98 -11.48 -1.76
C ALA A 13 -37.53 -11.12 -1.37
N LEU A 14 -37.06 -11.53 -0.18
CA LEU A 14 -35.67 -11.35 0.26
C LEU A 14 -34.71 -12.26 -0.50
N ASP A 15 -35.10 -13.51 -0.74
CA ASP A 15 -34.34 -14.45 -1.56
C ASP A 15 -34.30 -13.94 -3.01
N ASP A 16 -35.39 -13.42 -3.56
CA ASP A 16 -35.41 -12.77 -4.87
C ASP A 16 -34.54 -11.51 -4.90
N LEU A 17 -34.52 -10.67 -3.86
CA LEU A 17 -33.62 -9.50 -3.80
C LEU A 17 -32.14 -9.90 -3.65
N TYR A 18 -31.86 -10.95 -2.88
CA TYR A 18 -30.51 -11.48 -2.69
C TYR A 18 -30.01 -12.18 -3.96
N ILE A 19 -30.84 -13.04 -4.55
CA ILE A 19 -30.60 -13.67 -5.86
C ILE A 19 -30.45 -12.58 -6.89
N ASN A 20 -31.40 -11.64 -7.02
CA ASN A 20 -31.27 -10.57 -7.99
C ASN A 20 -30.04 -9.71 -7.75
N SER A 21 -29.62 -9.37 -6.53
CA SER A 21 -28.43 -8.52 -6.32
C SER A 21 -27.10 -9.27 -6.46
N VAL A 22 -27.00 -10.52 -6.01
CA VAL A 22 -25.80 -11.36 -6.11
C VAL A 22 -25.66 -11.93 -7.51
N VAL A 23 -26.75 -12.44 -8.07
CA VAL A 23 -26.82 -12.94 -9.45
C VAL A 23 -26.70 -11.79 -10.42
N ARG A 24 -27.28 -10.59 -10.18
CA ARG A 24 -27.02 -9.42 -11.04
C ARG A 24 -25.59 -8.93 -10.95
N ASN A 25 -24.96 -8.84 -9.76
CA ASN A 25 -23.54 -8.46 -9.71
C ASN A 25 -22.63 -9.53 -10.36
N GLY A 26 -22.96 -10.81 -10.19
CA GLY A 26 -22.28 -11.92 -10.85
C GLY A 26 -22.47 -11.90 -12.37
N LEU A 27 -23.70 -11.67 -12.82
CA LEU A 27 -24.09 -11.51 -14.21
C LEU A 27 -23.46 -10.26 -14.81
N GLU A 28 -23.47 -9.11 -14.15
CA GLU A 28 -22.86 -7.87 -14.64
C GLU A 28 -21.36 -8.05 -14.82
N LYS A 29 -20.67 -8.73 -13.91
CA LYS A 29 -19.26 -9.10 -14.10
C LYS A 29 -19.06 -10.12 -15.21
N SER A 30 -19.96 -11.11 -15.32
CA SER A 30 -19.92 -12.13 -16.37
C SER A 30 -20.20 -11.52 -17.75
N ILE A 31 -21.17 -10.62 -17.85
CA ILE A 31 -21.58 -9.86 -19.03
C ILE A 31 -20.49 -8.87 -19.40
N ALA A 32 -19.90 -8.15 -18.44
CA ALA A 32 -18.77 -7.27 -18.72
C ALA A 32 -17.57 -8.07 -19.22
N ARG A 33 -17.27 -9.23 -18.61
CA ARG A 33 -16.21 -10.14 -19.05
C ARG A 33 -16.51 -10.70 -20.44
N PHE A 34 -17.73 -11.15 -20.68
CA PHE A 34 -18.18 -11.69 -21.97
C PHE A 34 -18.16 -10.60 -23.04
N SER A 35 -18.63 -9.39 -22.73
CA SER A 35 -18.60 -8.24 -23.63
C SER A 35 -17.17 -7.83 -23.96
N LEU A 36 -16.26 -7.83 -22.98
CA LEU A 36 -14.82 -7.62 -23.22
C LEU A 36 -14.21 -8.71 -24.09
N GLN A 37 -14.56 -9.97 -23.83
CA GLN A 37 -14.11 -11.12 -24.62
C GLN A 37 -14.60 -11.01 -26.06
N GLN A 38 -15.90 -10.78 -26.24
CA GLN A 38 -16.51 -10.66 -27.54
C GLN A 38 -15.94 -9.48 -28.31
N ARG A 39 -15.80 -8.32 -27.67
CA ARG A 39 -15.17 -7.15 -28.29
C ARG A 39 -13.72 -7.42 -28.69
N ALA A 40 -12.95 -8.09 -27.84
CA ALA A 40 -11.59 -8.47 -28.20
C ALA A 40 -11.55 -9.47 -29.37
N ILE A 41 -12.48 -10.42 -29.46
CA ILE A 41 -12.63 -11.34 -30.60
C ILE A 41 -13.03 -10.57 -31.86
N ASP A 42 -13.99 -9.65 -31.75
CA ASP A 42 -14.49 -8.81 -32.85
C ASP A 42 -13.38 -7.90 -33.39
N ASP A 43 -12.49 -7.41 -32.50
CA ASP A 43 -11.29 -6.64 -32.84
C ASP A 43 -10.15 -7.53 -33.40
N GLY A 44 -10.38 -8.85 -33.55
CA GLY A 44 -9.46 -9.81 -34.17
C GLY A 44 -8.45 -10.46 -33.21
N HIS A 45 -8.62 -10.33 -31.89
CA HIS A 45 -7.74 -10.93 -30.90
C HIS A 45 -8.14 -12.37 -30.53
N SER A 46 -7.15 -13.21 -30.24
CA SER A 46 -7.38 -14.52 -29.62
C SER A 46 -7.47 -14.38 -28.09
N VAL A 47 -8.60 -14.80 -27.52
CA VAL A 47 -8.84 -14.66 -26.07
C VAL A 47 -8.75 -16.03 -25.40
N SER A 48 -7.86 -16.17 -24.43
CA SER A 48 -7.76 -17.38 -23.59
C SER A 48 -8.28 -17.13 -22.17
N LEU A 49 -8.93 -18.15 -21.60
CA LEU A 49 -9.38 -18.17 -20.21
C LEU A 49 -8.37 -18.83 -19.26
N THR A 50 -7.35 -19.52 -19.79
CA THR A 50 -6.30 -20.08 -18.97
C THR A 50 -5.47 -18.94 -18.36
N PRO A 51 -5.32 -18.90 -17.03
CA PRO A 51 -4.46 -17.90 -16.39
C PRO A 51 -3.04 -18.09 -16.89
N VAL A 52 -2.48 -17.07 -17.52
CA VAL A 52 -1.08 -17.10 -17.95
C VAL A 52 -0.23 -16.46 -16.86
N VAL A 53 0.78 -17.19 -16.38
CA VAL A 53 1.70 -16.67 -15.37
C VAL A 53 2.80 -15.89 -16.09
N LEU A 54 3.04 -14.64 -15.69
CA LEU A 54 4.08 -13.79 -16.30
C LEU A 54 5.48 -14.43 -16.30
N SER A 55 5.79 -15.27 -15.31
CA SER A 55 7.07 -15.99 -15.25
C SER A 55 7.21 -17.08 -16.32
N GLN A 56 6.10 -17.66 -16.78
CA GLN A 56 6.10 -18.62 -17.88
C GLN A 56 6.33 -17.89 -19.21
N ILE A 57 5.64 -16.74 -19.41
CA ILE A 57 5.86 -15.89 -20.59
C ILE A 57 7.31 -15.40 -20.66
N ALA A 58 7.90 -15.03 -19.52
CA ALA A 58 9.31 -14.59 -19.48
C ALA A 58 10.29 -15.68 -19.95
N ALA A 59 9.98 -16.96 -19.68
CA ALA A 59 10.82 -18.08 -20.05
C ALA A 59 10.58 -18.55 -21.50
N GLU A 60 9.34 -18.53 -21.96
CA GLU A 60 8.92 -19.07 -23.26
C GLU A 60 8.97 -18.01 -24.38
N GLU A 61 8.60 -16.77 -24.07
CA GLU A 61 8.44 -15.65 -25.04
C GLU A 61 8.99 -14.33 -24.45
N PRO A 62 10.32 -14.17 -24.32
CA PRO A 62 10.93 -13.03 -23.64
C PRO A 62 10.56 -11.66 -24.27
N GLN A 63 10.43 -11.59 -25.59
CA GLN A 63 10.00 -10.37 -26.28
C GLN A 63 8.56 -9.97 -25.92
N ARG A 64 7.66 -10.94 -25.77
CA ARG A 64 6.29 -10.69 -25.31
C ARG A 64 6.25 -10.27 -23.86
N TYR A 65 7.11 -10.85 -23.03
CA TYR A 65 7.27 -10.42 -21.64
C TYR A 65 7.70 -8.96 -21.55
N GLU A 66 8.72 -8.56 -22.32
CA GLU A 66 9.17 -7.16 -22.39
C GLU A 66 8.04 -6.21 -22.81
N LEU A 67 7.30 -6.53 -23.87
CA LEU A 67 6.15 -5.75 -24.31
C LEU A 67 5.07 -5.62 -23.23
N LEU A 68 4.76 -6.71 -22.51
CA LEU A 68 3.78 -6.66 -21.41
C LEU A 68 4.26 -5.81 -20.24
N VAL A 69 5.55 -5.81 -19.95
CA VAL A 69 6.16 -4.94 -18.93
C VAL A 69 6.05 -3.47 -19.35
N GLU A 70 6.32 -3.15 -20.62
CA GLU A 70 6.17 -1.80 -21.19
C GLU A 70 4.72 -1.32 -21.13
N ILE A 71 3.76 -2.13 -21.59
CA ILE A 71 2.32 -1.82 -21.49
C ILE A 71 1.93 -1.60 -20.03
N GLY A 72 2.41 -2.45 -19.12
CA GLY A 72 2.17 -2.31 -17.68
C GLY A 72 2.77 -1.05 -17.06
N ALA A 73 3.85 -0.51 -17.63
CA ALA A 73 4.41 0.79 -17.26
C ALA A 73 3.54 1.94 -17.79
N ALA A 74 3.19 1.91 -19.07
CA ALA A 74 2.34 2.93 -19.72
C ALA A 74 0.96 3.05 -19.04
N LEU A 75 0.29 1.93 -18.75
CA LEU A 75 -0.99 1.93 -18.03
C LEU A 75 -0.86 2.53 -16.62
N ARG A 76 0.29 2.38 -15.98
CA ARG A 76 0.56 2.95 -14.65
C ARG A 76 0.73 4.46 -14.72
N GLU A 77 1.39 4.96 -15.76
CA GLU A 77 1.53 6.40 -16.04
C GLU A 77 0.18 7.03 -16.35
N ILE A 78 -0.64 6.41 -17.20
CA ILE A 78 -2.01 6.84 -17.48
C ILE A 78 -2.82 6.89 -16.18
N GLY A 79 -2.74 5.85 -15.33
CA GLY A 79 -3.42 5.84 -14.04
C GLY A 79 -2.97 6.99 -13.12
N ASN A 80 -1.68 7.32 -13.10
CA ASN A 80 -1.17 8.46 -12.34
C ASN A 80 -1.66 9.80 -12.90
N ALA A 81 -1.71 9.95 -14.23
CA ALA A 81 -2.25 11.15 -14.88
C ALA A 81 -3.73 11.35 -14.57
N ILE A 82 -4.53 10.27 -14.63
CA ILE A 82 -5.95 10.30 -14.23
C ILE A 82 -6.12 10.70 -12.76
N ASP A 83 -5.28 10.17 -11.86
CA ASP A 83 -5.30 10.57 -10.44
C ASP A 83 -4.99 12.07 -10.28
N VAL A 84 -4.05 12.62 -11.05
CA VAL A 84 -3.72 14.06 -11.06
C VAL A 84 -4.89 14.88 -11.60
N ASP A 85 -5.40 14.57 -12.79
CA ASP A 85 -6.48 15.33 -13.45
C ASP A 85 -7.76 15.33 -12.61
N ASN A 86 -8.13 14.19 -12.04
CA ASN A 86 -9.30 14.11 -11.15
C ASN A 86 -9.10 14.94 -9.88
N SER A 87 -7.89 14.97 -9.34
CA SER A 87 -7.59 15.72 -8.12
C SER A 87 -7.59 17.22 -8.37
N GLN A 88 -7.06 17.65 -9.53
CA GLN A 88 -7.12 19.03 -9.97
C GLN A 88 -8.58 19.47 -10.17
N ALA A 89 -9.37 18.67 -10.88
CA ALA A 89 -10.79 18.95 -11.08
C ALA A 89 -11.57 19.06 -9.77
N ILE A 90 -11.27 18.22 -8.78
CA ILE A 90 -11.87 18.31 -7.44
C ILE A 90 -11.38 19.57 -6.71
N ALA A 91 -10.10 19.88 -6.74
CA ALA A 91 -9.54 21.05 -6.07
C ALA A 91 -10.16 22.36 -6.60
N ASP A 92 -10.30 22.47 -7.93
CA ASP A 92 -10.73 23.70 -8.61
C ASP A 92 -12.24 23.97 -8.51
N VAL A 93 -13.06 22.95 -8.26
CA VAL A 93 -14.52 23.15 -8.17
C VAL A 93 -14.87 23.95 -6.92
N PRO A 94 -15.45 25.16 -7.04
CA PRO A 94 -15.87 25.92 -5.87
C PRO A 94 -17.11 25.30 -5.24
N LEU A 95 -17.12 25.20 -3.91
CA LEU A 95 -18.33 24.86 -3.17
C LEU A 95 -19.06 26.13 -2.71
N ARG A 96 -20.37 26.09 -2.80
CA ARG A 96 -21.27 27.11 -2.24
C ARG A 96 -21.67 26.73 -0.83
N LEU A 97 -22.19 27.70 -0.07
CA LEU A 97 -22.64 27.46 1.30
C LEU A 97 -23.79 26.43 1.37
N GLU A 98 -24.62 26.37 0.33
CA GLU A 98 -25.73 25.41 0.21
C GLU A 98 -25.31 23.98 -0.19
N ASP A 99 -24.04 23.75 -0.55
CA ASP A 99 -23.59 22.45 -1.05
C ASP A 99 -23.40 21.46 0.10
N ASP A 100 -24.39 20.58 0.29
CA ASP A 100 -24.43 19.58 1.34
C ASP A 100 -24.44 18.12 0.80
N LEU A 101 -24.50 17.14 1.70
CA LEU A 101 -24.58 15.73 1.31
C LEU A 101 -25.82 15.39 0.47
N LYS A 102 -26.92 16.17 0.54
CA LYS A 102 -28.10 15.96 -0.29
C LYS A 102 -27.81 16.36 -1.72
N GLU A 103 -27.08 17.46 -1.94
CA GLU A 103 -26.63 17.85 -3.29
C GLU A 103 -25.69 16.80 -3.90
N ALA A 104 -24.75 16.27 -3.12
CA ALA A 104 -23.91 15.16 -3.59
C ALA A 104 -24.75 13.93 -3.99
N ALA A 105 -25.73 13.54 -3.16
CA ALA A 105 -26.64 12.44 -3.47
C ALA A 105 -27.54 12.71 -4.68
N ARG A 106 -27.96 13.97 -4.89
CA ARG A 106 -28.72 14.38 -6.08
C ARG A 106 -27.88 14.22 -7.34
N ILE A 107 -26.61 14.64 -7.32
CA ILE A 107 -25.68 14.49 -8.44
C ILE A 107 -25.46 13.00 -8.79
N ASP A 108 -25.32 12.13 -7.78
CA ASP A 108 -25.14 10.68 -8.01
C ASP A 108 -26.34 10.02 -8.70
N ARG A 109 -27.53 10.59 -8.54
CA ARG A 109 -28.78 10.09 -9.15
C ARG A 109 -29.00 10.59 -10.58
N LEU A 110 -28.15 11.50 -11.07
CA LEU A 110 -28.20 11.91 -12.47
C LEU A 110 -27.79 10.74 -13.36
N GLU A 111 -28.48 10.58 -14.49
CA GLU A 111 -28.19 9.50 -15.45
C GLU A 111 -26.80 9.65 -16.09
N ALA A 112 -26.40 10.90 -16.38
CA ALA A 112 -25.11 11.23 -16.98
C ALA A 112 -24.50 12.49 -16.34
N PRO A 113 -23.95 12.41 -15.11
CA PRO A 113 -23.32 13.55 -14.46
C PRO A 113 -22.03 13.95 -15.18
N THR A 114 -21.88 15.25 -15.44
CA THR A 114 -20.66 15.81 -16.04
C THR A 114 -19.43 15.58 -15.15
N PRO A 115 -18.20 15.59 -15.70
CA PRO A 115 -16.98 15.49 -14.89
C PRO A 115 -16.91 16.51 -13.75
N SER A 116 -17.29 17.77 -14.01
CA SER A 116 -17.34 18.83 -12.99
C SER A 116 -18.36 18.55 -11.89
N GLN A 117 -19.54 18.02 -12.22
CA GLN A 117 -20.53 17.61 -11.21
C GLN A 117 -20.02 16.45 -10.35
N ARG A 118 -19.36 15.45 -10.96
CA ARG A 118 -18.74 14.35 -10.20
C ARG A 118 -17.64 14.86 -9.26
N ALA A 119 -16.82 15.79 -9.73
CA ALA A 119 -15.79 16.45 -8.91
C ALA A 119 -16.42 17.24 -7.75
N LYS A 120 -17.50 17.99 -8.00
CA LYS A 120 -18.29 18.68 -6.97
C LYS A 120 -18.79 17.72 -5.90
N ALA A 121 -19.47 16.64 -6.30
CA ALA A 121 -19.98 15.64 -5.37
C ALA A 121 -18.85 14.95 -4.56
N ALA A 122 -17.70 14.70 -5.18
CA ALA A 122 -16.52 14.19 -4.48
C ALA A 122 -15.99 15.19 -3.44
N LYS A 123 -15.86 16.48 -3.80
CA LYS A 123 -15.39 17.53 -2.90
C LYS A 123 -16.32 17.72 -1.70
N ILE A 124 -17.63 17.74 -1.93
CA ILE A 124 -18.64 17.81 -0.85
C ILE A 124 -18.44 16.67 0.15
N ARG A 125 -18.27 15.43 -0.33
CA ARG A 125 -18.06 14.27 0.56
C ARG A 125 -16.75 14.36 1.33
N LEU A 126 -15.68 14.89 0.72
CA LEU A 126 -14.41 15.11 1.40
C LEU A 126 -14.55 16.16 2.51
N VAL A 127 -15.12 17.32 2.21
CA VAL A 127 -15.34 18.41 3.20
C VAL A 127 -16.22 17.92 4.36
N HIS A 128 -17.29 17.19 4.06
CA HIS A 128 -18.14 16.62 5.11
C HIS A 128 -17.44 15.50 5.91
N GLY A 129 -16.65 14.66 5.26
CA GLY A 129 -15.91 13.58 5.92
C GLY A 129 -14.78 14.08 6.82
N PHE A 130 -14.15 15.19 6.42
CA PHE A 130 -12.95 15.76 7.03
C PHE A 130 -13.11 17.26 7.27
N PRO A 131 -14.00 17.67 8.21
CA PRO A 131 -14.27 19.09 8.46
C PRO A 131 -13.03 19.87 8.90
N GLY A 132 -12.87 21.06 8.32
CA GLY A 132 -11.75 21.96 8.59
C GLY A 132 -10.46 21.61 7.82
N VAL A 133 -10.51 20.68 6.86
CA VAL A 133 -9.43 20.43 5.89
C VAL A 133 -9.69 21.23 4.62
N ASP A 134 -8.67 21.92 4.12
CA ASP A 134 -8.77 22.70 2.89
C ASP A 134 -8.58 21.81 1.64
N PHE A 135 -9.70 21.47 1.00
CA PHE A 135 -9.74 20.73 -0.26
C PHE A 135 -9.74 21.63 -1.50
N ASN A 136 -9.39 22.92 -1.38
CA ASN A 136 -9.02 23.75 -2.54
C ASN A 136 -7.54 23.57 -2.93
N LEU A 137 -6.73 23.02 -2.03
CA LEU A 137 -5.32 22.73 -2.29
C LEU A 137 -5.18 21.41 -3.06
N PHE A 138 -4.56 21.49 -4.24
CA PHE A 138 -4.30 20.32 -5.08
C PHE A 138 -3.63 19.18 -4.32
N ASP A 139 -2.55 19.44 -3.58
CA ASP A 139 -1.79 18.41 -2.87
C ASP A 139 -2.65 17.66 -1.85
N THR A 140 -3.48 18.39 -1.10
CA THR A 140 -4.41 17.80 -0.12
C THR A 140 -5.40 16.88 -0.80
N VAL A 141 -6.02 17.32 -1.90
CA VAL A 141 -6.97 16.51 -2.67
C VAL A 141 -6.28 15.31 -3.28
N TYR A 142 -5.14 15.50 -3.96
CA TYR A 142 -4.38 14.45 -4.62
C TYR A 142 -4.02 13.31 -3.67
N HIS A 143 -3.48 13.64 -2.51
CA HIS A 143 -3.13 12.61 -1.53
C HIS A 143 -4.36 11.96 -0.88
N ALA A 144 -5.46 12.69 -0.71
CA ALA A 144 -6.70 12.15 -0.16
C ALA A 144 -7.41 11.18 -1.12
N THR A 145 -7.41 11.46 -2.43
CA THR A 145 -8.22 10.77 -3.44
C THR A 145 -7.48 9.73 -4.28
N ARG A 146 -6.16 9.88 -4.47
CA ARG A 146 -5.37 8.94 -5.29
C ARG A 146 -5.55 7.49 -4.88
N LYS A 147 -5.44 6.58 -5.85
CA LYS A 147 -5.59 5.13 -5.61
C LYS A 147 -6.92 4.79 -4.93
N TYR A 148 -8.02 5.37 -5.41
CA TYR A 148 -9.39 5.12 -4.93
C TYR A 148 -9.66 5.53 -3.48
N ASN A 149 -9.18 6.73 -3.11
CA ASN A 149 -9.32 7.36 -1.80
C ASN A 149 -8.69 6.52 -0.67
N LYS A 150 -7.58 5.84 -0.98
CA LYS A 150 -6.98 4.87 -0.04
C LYS A 150 -6.56 5.51 1.28
N LEU A 151 -5.97 6.71 1.23
CA LEU A 151 -5.53 7.42 2.42
C LEU A 151 -6.73 7.86 3.26
N ALA A 152 -7.68 8.58 2.66
CA ALA A 152 -8.92 9.03 3.31
C ALA A 152 -9.68 7.87 3.97
N LYS A 153 -9.89 6.74 3.26
CA LYS A 153 -10.54 5.54 3.82
C LYS A 153 -9.78 4.93 5.00
N GLY A 154 -8.45 4.97 4.96
CA GLY A 154 -7.61 4.45 6.04
C GLY A 154 -7.65 5.33 7.28
N VAL A 155 -7.63 6.65 7.08
CA VAL A 155 -7.78 7.64 8.16
C VAL A 155 -9.17 7.54 8.80
N GLU A 156 -10.22 7.44 7.99
CA GLU A 156 -11.59 7.22 8.43
C GLU A 156 -11.70 5.95 9.31
N LEU A 157 -11.08 4.85 8.88
CA LEU A 157 -11.04 3.62 9.67
C LEU A 157 -10.29 3.82 11.00
N HIS A 158 -9.19 4.57 10.98
CA HIS A 158 -8.42 4.85 12.19
C HIS A 158 -9.21 5.67 13.21
N GLY A 159 -9.90 6.74 12.78
CA GLY A 159 -10.78 7.51 13.67
C GLY A 159 -11.93 6.66 14.22
N ASN A 160 -12.57 5.86 13.37
CA ASN A 160 -13.65 4.95 13.79
C ASN A 160 -13.19 3.89 14.81
N LEU A 161 -11.92 3.50 14.79
CA LEU A 161 -11.35 2.59 15.79
C LEU A 161 -11.25 3.24 17.18
N LEU A 162 -10.93 4.54 17.22
CA LEU A 162 -10.88 5.31 18.47
C LEU A 162 -12.27 5.62 19.02
N TYR A 163 -13.25 5.84 18.14
CA TYR A 163 -14.65 6.09 18.48
C TYR A 163 -15.54 4.87 18.23
N ARG A 164 -15.09 3.68 18.63
CA ARG A 164 -15.80 2.43 18.33
C ARG A 164 -17.25 2.47 18.83
N ASP A 165 -17.48 2.96 20.04
CA ASP A 165 -18.79 2.91 20.69
C ASP A 165 -19.80 3.75 19.91
N LEU A 166 -19.38 4.89 19.36
CA LEU A 166 -20.17 5.71 18.46
C LEU A 166 -20.49 4.98 17.15
N VAL A 167 -19.54 4.24 16.57
CA VAL A 167 -19.76 3.44 15.35
C VAL A 167 -20.80 2.35 15.60
N PHE A 168 -20.73 1.66 16.73
CA PHE A 168 -21.73 0.67 17.13
C PHE A 168 -23.09 1.31 17.41
N ALA A 169 -23.12 2.47 18.08
CA ALA A 169 -24.34 3.23 18.36
C ALA A 169 -25.04 3.70 17.08
N HIS A 170 -24.31 4.26 16.12
CA HIS A 170 -24.84 4.63 14.80
C HIS A 170 -25.40 3.43 14.05
N GLN A 171 -24.72 2.28 14.07
CA GLN A 171 -25.26 1.06 13.48
C GLN A 171 -26.55 0.62 14.17
N LYS A 172 -26.59 0.68 15.50
CA LYS A 172 -27.79 0.35 16.29
C LYS A 172 -28.94 1.28 15.93
N GLN A 173 -28.71 2.59 15.89
CA GLN A 173 -29.72 3.59 15.52
C GLN A 173 -30.25 3.35 14.09
N ARG A 174 -29.36 3.07 13.14
CA ARG A 174 -29.76 2.73 11.76
C ARG A 174 -30.57 1.44 11.69
N ASN A 175 -30.20 0.43 12.48
CA ASN A 175 -30.99 -0.80 12.55
C ASN A 175 -32.37 -0.53 13.18
N LEU A 176 -32.44 0.29 14.23
CA LEU A 176 -33.69 0.68 14.88
C LEU A 176 -34.62 1.44 13.94
N SER A 177 -34.11 2.38 13.13
CA SER A 177 -34.94 3.11 12.17
C SER A 177 -35.54 2.19 11.11
N VAL A 178 -34.79 1.16 10.67
CA VAL A 178 -35.29 0.15 9.72
C VAL A 178 -36.25 -0.83 10.38
N LEU A 179 -36.01 -1.19 11.65
CA LEU A 179 -36.88 -2.10 12.42
C LEU A 179 -38.23 -1.47 12.80
N GLN A 180 -38.32 -0.14 12.80
CA GLN A 180 -39.59 0.58 12.91
C GLN A 180 -40.42 0.53 11.62
N GLU A 181 -39.82 0.06 10.52
CA GLU A 181 -40.54 -0.24 9.27
C GLU A 181 -41.06 -1.68 9.32
N SER A 182 -42.10 -1.99 8.53
CA SER A 182 -42.79 -3.29 8.53
C SER A 182 -41.98 -4.46 7.95
N ILE A 183 -40.65 -4.39 8.00
CA ILE A 183 -39.73 -5.29 7.30
C ILE A 183 -38.89 -6.07 8.32
N PHE A 184 -39.07 -7.39 8.37
CA PHE A 184 -38.18 -8.30 9.10
C PHE A 184 -36.89 -8.51 8.30
N ALA A 185 -35.82 -7.77 8.62
CA ALA A 185 -34.50 -7.99 8.04
C ALA A 185 -33.59 -8.77 9.01
N THR A 186 -32.89 -9.80 8.53
CA THR A 186 -31.79 -10.43 9.27
C THR A 186 -30.64 -9.43 9.40
N HIS A 187 -30.47 -8.84 10.59
CA HIS A 187 -29.48 -7.78 10.79
C HIS A 187 -28.05 -8.33 10.84
N HIS A 188 -27.33 -8.17 9.74
CA HIS A 188 -25.88 -8.28 9.76
C HIS A 188 -25.26 -6.94 10.19
N LEU A 189 -24.20 -7.00 11.01
CA LEU A 189 -23.37 -5.81 11.26
C LEU A 189 -22.86 -5.26 9.93
N SER A 190 -22.86 -3.94 9.77
CA SER A 190 -22.30 -3.34 8.57
C SER A 190 -20.83 -3.69 8.39
N ALA A 191 -20.37 -3.67 7.14
CA ALA A 191 -18.97 -3.92 6.81
C ALA A 191 -18.01 -3.00 7.58
N GLN A 192 -18.45 -1.79 7.96
CA GLN A 192 -17.65 -0.86 8.77
C GLN A 192 -17.48 -1.37 10.21
N VAL A 193 -18.57 -1.78 10.87
CA VAL A 193 -18.51 -2.35 12.22
C VAL A 193 -17.64 -3.61 12.22
N GLN A 194 -17.84 -4.50 11.25
CA GLN A 194 -17.04 -5.73 11.10
C GLN A 194 -15.54 -5.44 10.94
N LYS A 195 -15.17 -4.38 10.19
CA LYS A 195 -13.78 -3.94 10.05
C LYS A 195 -13.21 -3.41 11.37
N VAL A 196 -13.98 -2.58 12.08
CA VAL A 196 -13.58 -2.00 13.38
C VAL A 196 -13.38 -3.11 14.40
N GLU A 197 -14.37 -3.98 14.57
CA GLU A 197 -14.33 -5.14 15.48
C GLU A 197 -13.14 -6.06 15.18
N LEU A 198 -12.91 -6.37 13.91
CA LEU A 198 -11.81 -7.23 13.51
C LEU A 198 -10.44 -6.61 13.83
N MET A 199 -10.24 -5.31 13.53
CA MET A 199 -8.98 -4.62 13.82
C MET A 199 -8.74 -4.46 15.33
N LEU A 200 -9.79 -4.25 16.14
CA LEU A 200 -9.70 -4.25 17.60
C LEU A 200 -9.34 -5.63 18.15
N SER A 201 -9.97 -6.70 17.63
CA SER A 201 -9.74 -8.07 18.12
C SER A 201 -8.28 -8.52 17.99
N VAL A 202 -7.56 -8.01 16.99
CA VAL A 202 -6.14 -8.34 16.78
C VAL A 202 -5.21 -7.46 17.63
N GLY A 203 -5.68 -6.34 18.15
CA GLY A 203 -4.91 -5.45 19.03
C GLY A 203 -3.90 -4.56 18.31
N ILE A 204 -4.20 -4.15 17.05
CA ILE A 204 -3.25 -3.35 16.26
C ILE A 204 -3.01 -1.94 16.81
N LEU A 205 -3.98 -1.36 17.52
CA LEU A 205 -3.86 -0.01 18.08
C LEU A 205 -2.78 0.08 19.17
N ASP A 206 -2.63 -0.98 19.96
CA ASP A 206 -1.63 -1.07 21.04
C ASP A 206 -0.20 -1.09 20.49
N LEU A 207 -0.05 -1.31 19.19
CA LEU A 207 1.22 -1.46 18.49
C LEU A 207 1.62 -0.21 17.67
N LEU A 208 0.89 0.90 17.80
CA LEU A 208 1.16 2.10 17.01
C LEU A 208 2.35 2.92 17.53
N THR A 209 2.67 2.83 18.82
CA THR A 209 3.69 3.65 19.49
C THR A 209 5.06 2.97 19.61
N GLY A 210 5.13 1.64 19.44
CA GLY A 210 6.36 0.88 19.65
C GLY A 210 7.27 0.72 18.41
N GLU A 211 8.47 0.21 18.67
CA GLU A 211 9.41 -0.27 17.64
C GLU A 211 9.53 -1.79 17.73
N TYR A 212 9.32 -2.49 16.63
CA TYR A 212 9.20 -3.95 16.62
C TYR A 212 10.10 -4.62 15.59
N CYS A 213 10.62 -5.80 15.90
CA CYS A 213 11.31 -6.63 14.93
C CYS A 213 10.51 -7.90 14.63
N LYS A 214 10.98 -8.73 13.70
CA LYS A 214 10.33 -10.01 13.36
C LYS A 214 10.20 -10.97 14.54
N GLU A 215 11.07 -10.83 15.54
CA GLU A 215 11.15 -11.66 16.74
C GLU A 215 10.36 -11.06 17.93
N SER A 216 9.75 -9.88 17.76
CA SER A 216 8.95 -9.24 18.81
C SER A 216 7.72 -10.11 19.17
N PRO A 217 7.54 -10.50 20.44
CA PRO A 217 6.44 -11.36 20.85
C PRO A 217 5.07 -10.74 20.53
N GLU A 218 4.97 -9.41 20.57
CA GLU A 218 3.76 -8.66 20.25
C GLU A 218 3.35 -8.84 18.78
N LEU A 219 4.32 -8.79 17.85
CA LEU A 219 4.04 -9.00 16.42
C LEU A 219 3.74 -10.46 16.10
N ILE A 220 4.39 -11.39 16.80
CA ILE A 220 4.11 -12.83 16.65
C ILE A 220 2.68 -13.12 17.13
N ALA A 221 2.27 -12.55 18.27
CA ALA A 221 0.90 -12.66 18.77
C ALA A 221 -0.12 -12.01 17.82
N LEU A 222 0.18 -10.83 17.28
CA LEU A 222 -0.64 -10.17 16.26
C LEU A 222 -0.81 -11.07 15.03
N GLN A 223 0.28 -11.65 14.53
CA GLN A 223 0.25 -12.57 13.39
C GLN A 223 -0.64 -13.77 13.68
N ALA A 224 -0.45 -14.43 14.82
CA ALA A 224 -1.24 -15.60 15.20
C ALA A 224 -2.74 -15.29 15.21
N LYS A 225 -3.14 -14.15 15.81
CA LYS A 225 -4.54 -13.67 15.79
C LYS A 225 -5.03 -13.38 14.36
N CYS A 226 -4.20 -12.79 13.52
CA CYS A 226 -4.56 -12.49 12.13
C CYS A 226 -4.73 -13.75 11.28
N VAL A 227 -3.89 -14.77 11.48
CA VAL A 227 -4.00 -16.08 10.83
C VAL A 227 -5.28 -16.77 11.27
N PHE A 228 -5.61 -16.72 12.57
CA PHE A 228 -6.88 -17.24 13.08
C PHE A 228 -8.10 -16.61 12.39
N PHE A 229 -8.05 -15.30 12.12
CA PHE A 229 -9.10 -14.57 11.41
C PHE A 229 -8.88 -14.41 9.89
N ALA A 230 -8.03 -15.23 9.26
CA ALA A 230 -7.62 -15.03 7.86
C ALA A 230 -8.78 -14.85 6.87
N LYS A 231 -9.82 -15.70 6.96
CA LYS A 231 -11.02 -15.60 6.09
C LYS A 231 -11.78 -14.27 6.28
N LYS A 232 -11.83 -13.75 7.51
CA LYS A 232 -12.47 -12.45 7.78
C LYS A 232 -11.62 -11.29 7.22
N PHE A 233 -10.30 -11.36 7.32
CA PHE A 233 -9.39 -10.39 6.73
C PHE A 233 -9.45 -10.37 5.20
N GLU A 234 -9.59 -11.54 4.57
CA GLU A 234 -9.80 -11.64 3.14
C GLU A 234 -11.15 -11.01 2.75
N ARG A 235 -12.23 -11.38 3.43
CA ARG A 235 -13.58 -10.87 3.14
C ARG A 235 -13.72 -9.36 3.30
N TYR A 236 -13.23 -8.80 4.42
CA TYR A 236 -13.48 -7.40 4.76
C TYR A 236 -12.37 -6.45 4.33
N PHE A 237 -11.13 -6.91 4.25
CA PHE A 237 -9.98 -6.09 3.91
C PHE A 237 -9.33 -6.47 2.57
N GLY A 238 -9.70 -7.60 1.96
CA GLY A 238 -8.99 -8.13 0.79
C GLY A 238 -7.54 -8.48 1.12
N LEU A 239 -7.26 -8.89 2.36
CA LEU A 239 -5.93 -9.26 2.81
C LEU A 239 -5.81 -10.78 2.91
N ASN A 240 -4.94 -11.36 2.09
CA ASN A 240 -4.54 -12.76 2.23
C ASN A 240 -3.42 -12.87 3.27
N ILE A 241 -3.75 -13.42 4.44
CA ILE A 241 -2.86 -13.63 5.57
C ILE A 241 -2.65 -15.14 5.74
N ASN A 242 -1.40 -15.56 5.82
CA ASN A 242 -1.04 -16.96 5.98
C ASN A 242 0.07 -17.12 7.03
N ILE A 243 0.29 -18.36 7.47
CA ILE A 243 1.26 -18.67 8.54
C ILE A 243 2.72 -18.47 8.09
N ASN A 244 2.99 -18.53 6.78
CA ASN A 244 4.33 -18.40 6.21
C ASN A 244 4.78 -16.94 6.04
N GLN A 245 3.88 -15.97 6.20
CA GLN A 245 4.22 -14.55 6.13
C GLN A 245 5.00 -14.11 7.38
N ASP A 246 5.92 -13.17 7.23
CA ASP A 246 6.62 -12.60 8.38
C ASP A 246 5.65 -11.76 9.24
N SER A 247 5.82 -11.81 10.57
CA SER A 247 5.04 -11.01 11.52
C SER A 247 5.06 -9.50 11.20
N THR A 248 6.22 -8.99 10.77
CA THR A 248 6.40 -7.61 10.31
C THR A 248 5.69 -7.29 8.99
N GLU A 249 5.50 -8.28 8.10
CA GLU A 249 4.75 -8.11 6.86
C GLU A 249 3.25 -7.96 7.15
N VAL A 250 2.73 -8.81 8.04
CA VAL A 250 1.33 -8.73 8.51
C VAL A 250 1.08 -7.38 9.18
N PHE A 251 1.95 -6.95 10.09
CA PHE A 251 1.90 -5.63 10.71
C PHE A 251 1.86 -4.50 9.67
N GLY A 252 2.77 -4.52 8.70
CA GLY A 252 2.80 -3.53 7.61
C GLY A 252 1.58 -3.58 6.68
N LYS A 253 0.92 -4.73 6.50
CA LYS A 253 -0.36 -4.83 5.76
C LYS A 253 -1.50 -4.15 6.53
N LEU A 254 -1.59 -4.36 7.84
CA LEU A 254 -2.61 -3.76 8.68
C LEU A 254 -2.45 -2.24 8.79
N LEU A 255 -1.23 -1.75 9.03
CA LEU A 255 -0.95 -0.31 9.07
C LEU A 255 -1.35 0.38 7.76
N ARG A 256 -1.08 -0.25 6.60
CA ARG A 256 -1.52 0.28 5.30
C ARG A 256 -3.03 0.37 5.14
N LYS A 257 -3.82 -0.40 5.90
CA LYS A 257 -5.29 -0.25 5.95
C LYS A 257 -5.75 0.90 6.84
N LEU A 258 -4.92 1.34 7.79
CA LEU A 258 -5.12 2.54 8.62
C LEU A 258 -4.55 3.82 7.98
N GLY A 259 -4.13 3.73 6.71
CA GLY A 259 -3.44 4.83 6.02
C GLY A 259 -2.07 5.15 6.62
N LEU A 260 -1.50 4.25 7.43
CA LEU A 260 -0.19 4.41 8.05
C LEU A 260 0.89 3.71 7.23
N ARG A 261 2.12 4.22 7.36
CA ARG A 261 3.32 3.65 6.72
C ARG A 261 4.29 3.22 7.79
N THR A 262 5.15 2.27 7.44
CA THR A 262 6.26 1.84 8.29
C THR A 262 7.55 2.44 7.79
N ILE A 263 8.37 2.90 8.73
CA ILE A 263 9.80 3.12 8.52
C ILE A 263 10.54 2.00 9.24
N PHE A 264 11.69 1.61 8.70
CA PHE A 264 12.56 0.65 9.36
C PHE A 264 13.94 1.21 9.60
N GLN A 265 14.53 0.83 10.74
CA GLN A 265 15.91 1.10 11.07
C GLN A 265 16.66 -0.21 11.30
N ARG A 266 17.97 -0.17 11.06
CA ARG A 266 18.88 -1.30 11.29
C ARG A 266 19.82 -0.94 12.43
N LYS A 267 19.59 -1.50 13.62
CA LYS A 267 20.47 -1.32 14.79
C LYS A 267 21.55 -2.42 14.80
N GLY A 268 22.77 -2.09 15.25
CA GLY A 268 23.91 -3.01 15.44
C GLY A 268 24.91 -3.13 14.26
N THR A 269 26.00 -3.88 14.45
CA THR A 269 27.13 -4.00 13.50
C THR A 269 27.19 -5.33 12.75
N GLU A 270 26.81 -6.47 13.35
CA GLU A 270 27.13 -7.82 12.81
C GLU A 270 25.93 -8.58 12.20
N ARG A 271 24.77 -8.60 12.86
CA ARG A 271 23.50 -9.15 12.34
C ARG A 271 22.36 -8.16 12.58
N ARG A 272 22.23 -7.19 11.68
CA ARG A 272 21.30 -6.07 11.87
C ARG A 272 19.84 -6.50 11.70
N LEU A 273 19.19 -6.83 12.81
CA LEU A 273 17.73 -6.94 12.85
C LEU A 273 17.10 -5.62 12.38
N ARG A 274 16.03 -5.74 11.60
CA ARG A 274 15.24 -4.59 11.15
C ARG A 274 14.15 -4.32 12.18
N TYR A 275 14.18 -3.14 12.74
CA TYR A 275 13.13 -2.63 13.62
C TYR A 275 12.21 -1.74 12.79
N TYR A 276 10.92 -2.04 12.85
CA TYR A 276 9.84 -1.34 12.16
C TYR A 276 9.06 -0.52 13.18
N ARG A 277 8.73 0.71 12.80
CA ARG A 277 7.87 1.60 13.57
C ARG A 277 6.91 2.32 12.63
N VAL A 278 5.84 2.87 13.19
CA VAL A 278 4.96 3.75 12.43
C VAL A 278 5.74 5.00 12.01
N ALA A 279 5.57 5.40 10.75
CA ALA A 279 6.17 6.61 10.22
C ALA A 279 5.50 7.85 10.83
N THR A 280 6.24 8.58 11.65
CA THR A 280 5.88 9.94 12.11
C THR A 280 6.62 10.98 11.26
N LEU A 281 6.13 12.23 11.24
CA LEU A 281 6.78 13.33 10.52
C LEU A 281 8.24 13.47 10.95
N ASP A 282 8.49 13.59 12.25
CA ASP A 282 9.84 13.69 12.82
C ASP A 282 10.76 12.54 12.36
N SER A 283 10.21 11.32 12.28
CA SER A 283 10.97 10.14 11.85
C SER A 283 11.30 10.17 10.35
N ILE A 284 10.44 10.76 9.53
CA ILE A 284 10.65 10.91 8.08
C ILE A 284 11.65 12.04 7.84
N GLU A 285 11.50 13.18 8.52
CA GLU A 285 12.39 14.33 8.42
C GLU A 285 13.82 13.97 8.83
N SER A 286 13.99 13.30 9.98
CA SER A 286 15.29 12.81 10.43
C SER A 286 15.94 11.86 9.39
N GLU A 287 15.14 11.03 8.72
CA GLU A 287 15.63 10.14 7.68
C GLU A 287 15.99 10.90 6.39
N ILE A 288 15.25 11.95 6.03
CA ILE A 288 15.59 12.84 4.91
C ILE A 288 16.93 13.51 5.18
N GLU A 289 17.10 14.15 6.34
CA GLU A 289 18.35 14.80 6.73
C GLU A 289 19.53 13.83 6.69
N PHE A 290 19.36 12.62 7.23
CA PHE A 290 20.38 11.58 7.20
C PHE A 290 20.75 11.17 5.76
N GLN A 291 19.78 11.03 4.85
CA GLN A 291 20.09 10.68 3.46
C GLN A 291 20.72 11.83 2.68
N VAL A 292 20.34 13.08 2.97
CA VAL A 292 20.95 14.29 2.39
C VAL A 292 22.41 14.39 2.82
N GLU A 293 22.70 14.34 4.12
CA GLU A 293 24.07 14.40 4.66
C GLU A 293 24.94 13.25 4.09
N ARG A 294 24.34 12.07 3.93
CA ARG A 294 25.02 10.93 3.31
C ARG A 294 25.33 11.15 1.83
N ALA A 295 24.42 11.76 1.08
CA ALA A 295 24.64 12.10 -0.31
C ALA A 295 25.77 13.12 -0.46
N GLU A 296 25.78 14.15 0.40
CA GLU A 296 26.84 15.18 0.46
C GLU A 296 28.21 14.56 0.77
N LYS A 297 28.30 13.71 1.80
CA LYS A 297 29.55 12.98 2.10
C LYS A 297 30.03 12.12 0.93
N LEU A 298 29.11 11.55 0.14
CA LEU A 298 29.47 10.78 -1.05
C LEU A 298 29.96 11.67 -2.18
N LYS A 299 29.42 12.89 -2.34
CA LYS A 299 29.91 13.90 -3.29
C LYS A 299 31.33 14.35 -2.93
N GLU A 300 31.60 14.66 -1.66
CA GLU A 300 32.97 14.98 -1.23
C GLU A 300 33.96 13.84 -1.52
N LEU A 301 33.53 12.59 -1.30
CA LEU A 301 34.34 11.41 -1.62
C LEU A 301 34.53 11.21 -3.13
N LEU A 302 33.53 11.60 -3.94
CA LEU A 302 33.60 11.59 -5.39
C LEU A 302 34.67 12.58 -5.85
N GLU A 303 34.58 13.84 -5.44
CA GLU A 303 35.51 14.91 -5.81
C GLU A 303 36.96 14.54 -5.47
N ARG A 304 37.21 14.07 -4.24
CA ARG A 304 38.56 13.60 -3.83
C ARG A 304 39.08 12.45 -4.68
N ARG A 305 38.19 11.60 -5.21
CA ARG A 305 38.59 10.48 -6.08
C ARG A 305 38.76 10.90 -7.53
N GLU A 306 38.00 11.87 -8.01
CA GLU A 306 38.18 12.48 -9.33
C GLU A 306 39.54 13.18 -9.40
N GLU A 307 39.91 13.96 -8.38
CA GLU A 307 41.24 14.55 -8.26
C GLU A 307 42.35 13.48 -8.27
N LYS A 308 42.14 12.38 -7.54
CA LYS A 308 43.10 11.27 -7.50
C LYS A 308 43.21 10.56 -8.84
N LEU A 309 42.11 10.39 -9.58
CA LEU A 309 42.11 9.83 -10.92
C LEU A 309 42.88 10.75 -11.87
N ALA A 310 42.63 12.06 -11.86
CA ALA A 310 43.34 13.04 -12.67
C ALA A 310 44.86 13.04 -12.38
N ARG A 311 45.27 12.91 -11.11
CA ARG A 311 46.68 12.73 -10.72
C ARG A 311 47.27 11.42 -11.25
N LEU A 312 46.50 10.32 -11.23
CA LEU A 312 46.96 9.04 -11.77
C LEU A 312 47.06 9.06 -13.29
N GLN A 313 46.13 9.69 -13.99
CA GLN A 313 46.14 9.87 -15.44
C GLN A 313 47.36 10.72 -15.86
N SER A 314 47.61 11.84 -15.20
CA SER A 314 48.80 12.66 -15.49
C SER A 314 50.12 11.92 -15.20
N GLN A 315 50.20 11.17 -14.11
CA GLN A 315 51.37 10.31 -13.83
C GLN A 315 51.55 9.19 -14.86
N HIS A 316 50.45 8.61 -15.34
CA HIS A 316 50.46 7.58 -16.37
C HIS A 316 50.98 8.13 -17.69
N GLN A 317 50.44 9.27 -18.13
CA GLN A 317 50.88 9.97 -19.33
C GLN A 317 52.37 10.34 -19.25
N ALA A 318 52.81 10.92 -18.13
CA ALA A 318 54.22 11.26 -17.92
C ALA A 318 55.16 10.04 -17.87
N ARG A 319 54.65 8.84 -17.55
CA ARG A 319 55.42 7.59 -17.68
C ARG A 319 55.50 7.15 -19.14
N ILE A 320 54.39 7.16 -19.87
CA ILE A 320 54.36 6.84 -21.31
C ILE A 320 55.34 7.74 -22.05
N ASP A 321 55.31 9.05 -21.81
CA ASP A 321 56.19 10.03 -22.47
C ASP A 321 57.68 9.76 -22.15
N ARG A 322 58.01 9.40 -20.89
CA ARG A 322 59.37 9.03 -20.50
C ARG A 322 59.87 7.77 -21.23
N TYR A 323 59.00 6.77 -21.37
CA TYR A 323 59.32 5.54 -22.10
C TYR A 323 59.47 5.79 -23.61
N ALA A 324 58.59 6.58 -24.21
CA ALA A 324 58.71 6.97 -25.62
C ALA A 324 60.03 7.70 -25.91
N LYS A 325 60.47 8.61 -25.01
CA LYS A 325 61.77 9.30 -25.10
C LYS A 325 62.96 8.35 -24.92
N THR A 326 62.85 7.29 -24.12
CA THR A 326 63.93 6.29 -23.98
C THR A 326 63.98 5.32 -25.15
N GLN A 327 62.83 5.00 -25.75
CA GLN A 327 62.75 4.15 -26.94
C GLN A 327 63.39 4.83 -28.16
N THR A 328 63.04 6.09 -28.42
CA THR A 328 63.69 6.91 -29.47
C THR A 328 65.21 7.02 -29.28
N ARG A 329 65.68 7.14 -28.03
CA ARG A 329 67.12 7.18 -27.72
C ARG A 329 67.84 5.82 -27.87
N ASN A 330 67.12 4.72 -27.71
CA ASN A 330 67.66 3.35 -27.75
C ASN A 330 67.50 2.64 -29.10
N GLN A 331 66.76 3.20 -30.07
CA GLN A 331 66.67 2.70 -31.45
C GLN A 331 68.05 2.54 -32.15
N LEU A 332 69.10 3.16 -31.60
CA LEU A 332 70.51 3.01 -31.99
C LEU A 332 71.22 1.74 -31.45
N ARG A 333 70.58 0.92 -30.61
CA ARG A 333 71.17 -0.31 -30.01
C ARG A 333 70.40 -1.58 -30.41
N SER A 334 71.11 -2.72 -30.36
CA SER A 334 70.70 -4.11 -30.70
C SER A 334 69.19 -4.43 -30.66
N LYS A 335 68.69 -5.14 -31.70
CA LYS A 335 67.30 -5.62 -31.84
C LYS A 335 66.75 -6.35 -30.60
N GLN A 336 67.59 -7.07 -29.87
CA GLN A 336 67.20 -7.84 -28.70
C GLN A 336 66.91 -6.96 -27.47
N ALA A 337 67.57 -5.79 -27.38
CA ALA A 337 67.29 -4.80 -26.35
C ALA A 337 65.97 -4.06 -26.62
N ASN A 338 65.66 -3.79 -27.89
CA ASN A 338 64.41 -3.16 -28.30
C ASN A 338 63.19 -4.04 -27.98
N TYR A 339 63.26 -5.34 -28.26
CA TYR A 339 62.18 -6.29 -27.91
C TYR A 339 61.91 -6.33 -26.40
N ARG A 340 62.95 -6.37 -25.55
CA ARG A 340 62.78 -6.36 -24.08
C ARG A 340 62.17 -5.03 -23.57
N LEU A 341 62.47 -3.91 -24.23
CA LEU A 341 61.90 -2.61 -23.91
C LEU A 341 60.42 -2.54 -24.29
N GLU A 342 60.04 -3.03 -25.46
CA GLU A 342 58.66 -3.09 -25.94
C GLU A 342 57.77 -3.94 -25.02
N VAL A 343 58.22 -5.13 -24.61
CA VAL A 343 57.48 -5.98 -23.67
C VAL A 343 57.28 -5.29 -22.32
N ARG A 344 58.31 -4.59 -21.80
CA ARG A 344 58.18 -3.81 -20.55
C ARG A 344 57.21 -2.65 -20.70
N GLN A 345 57.26 -1.93 -21.82
CA GLN A 345 56.39 -0.80 -22.11
C GLN A 345 54.94 -1.27 -22.23
N HIS A 346 54.69 -2.35 -22.95
CA HIS A 346 53.37 -2.97 -23.07
C HIS A 346 52.81 -3.34 -21.69
N ASN A 347 53.58 -4.05 -20.86
CA ASN A 347 53.17 -4.44 -19.51
C ASN A 347 52.86 -3.21 -18.63
N ILE A 348 53.68 -2.17 -18.67
CA ILE A 348 53.46 -0.96 -17.86
C ILE A 348 52.17 -0.25 -18.29
N VAL A 349 51.89 -0.19 -19.59
CA VAL A 349 50.66 0.39 -20.12
C VAL A 349 49.45 -0.45 -19.68
N THR A 350 49.46 -1.77 -19.85
CA THR A 350 48.35 -2.63 -19.44
C THR A 350 48.08 -2.56 -17.94
N TRP A 351 49.11 -2.68 -17.08
CA TRP A 351 48.93 -2.61 -15.63
C TRP A 351 48.42 -1.24 -15.15
N SER A 352 48.85 -0.16 -15.80
CA SER A 352 48.40 1.19 -15.46
C SER A 352 46.97 1.43 -15.94
N GLN A 353 46.61 0.95 -17.14
CA GLN A 353 45.25 1.03 -17.67
C GLN A 353 44.27 0.28 -16.76
N VAL A 354 44.57 -0.96 -16.38
CA VAL A 354 43.74 -1.74 -15.43
C VAL A 354 43.54 -1.01 -14.10
N LYS A 355 44.53 -0.24 -13.65
CA LYS A 355 44.42 0.56 -12.43
C LYS A 355 43.51 1.78 -12.60
N LEU A 356 43.56 2.43 -13.77
CA LEU A 356 42.67 3.54 -14.14
C LEU A 356 41.23 3.04 -14.28
N ASP A 357 41.00 1.96 -15.03
CA ASP A 357 39.67 1.35 -15.22
C ASP A 357 39.02 0.99 -13.87
N LYS A 358 39.82 0.47 -12.91
CA LYS A 358 39.35 0.18 -11.55
C LYS A 358 38.95 1.44 -10.76
N GLN A 359 39.60 2.57 -10.98
CA GLN A 359 39.21 3.84 -10.35
C GLN A 359 37.96 4.43 -11.03
N GLU A 360 37.89 4.40 -12.35
CA GLU A 360 36.72 4.84 -13.12
C GLU A 360 35.47 4.06 -12.75
N LEU A 361 35.56 2.72 -12.65
CA LEU A 361 34.46 1.88 -12.16
C LEU A 361 34.02 2.25 -10.74
N ARG A 362 34.96 2.64 -9.87
CA ARG A 362 34.65 3.08 -8.50
C ARG A 362 33.97 4.44 -8.47
N LEU A 363 34.35 5.36 -9.37
CA LEU A 363 33.69 6.65 -9.54
C LEU A 363 32.28 6.47 -10.08
N ALA A 364 32.11 5.70 -11.15
CA ALA A 364 30.79 5.38 -11.72
C ALA A 364 29.83 4.79 -10.67
N ARG A 365 30.32 3.88 -9.81
CA ARG A 365 29.53 3.33 -8.69
C ARG A 365 29.17 4.37 -7.63
N LEU A 366 30.04 5.36 -7.38
CA LEU A 366 29.74 6.45 -6.45
C LEU A 366 28.71 7.40 -7.06
N GLN A 367 28.89 7.81 -8.32
CA GLN A 367 27.95 8.66 -9.07
C GLN A 367 26.57 8.03 -9.12
N ALA A 368 26.45 6.77 -9.55
CA ALA A 368 25.18 6.04 -9.58
C ALA A 368 24.51 5.94 -8.20
N ARG A 369 25.31 5.91 -7.12
CA ARG A 369 24.79 5.87 -5.75
C ARG A 369 24.28 7.24 -5.30
N ILE A 370 24.98 8.32 -5.63
CA ILE A 370 24.56 9.71 -5.37
C ILE A 370 23.27 9.99 -6.14
N GLU A 371 23.26 9.72 -7.43
CA GLU A 371 22.11 9.88 -8.30
C GLU A 371 20.89 9.14 -7.75
N ARG A 372 21.05 7.89 -7.30
CA ARG A 372 19.98 7.14 -6.64
C ARG A 372 19.43 7.85 -5.40
N PHE A 373 20.27 8.48 -4.59
CA PHE A 373 19.78 9.24 -3.42
C PHE A 373 18.96 10.45 -3.85
N GLU A 374 19.46 11.23 -4.80
CA GLU A 374 18.88 12.50 -5.24
C GLU A 374 17.60 12.33 -6.07
N THR A 375 17.58 11.33 -6.95
CA THR A 375 16.48 11.14 -7.91
C THR A 375 15.39 10.20 -7.39
N ILE A 376 15.72 9.28 -6.48
CA ILE A 376 14.78 8.22 -6.05
C ILE A 376 14.51 8.29 -4.55
N VAL A 377 15.55 8.28 -3.71
CA VAL A 377 15.36 8.08 -2.26
C VAL A 377 14.79 9.33 -1.60
N ILE A 378 15.44 10.49 -1.77
CA ILE A 378 15.03 11.75 -1.15
C ILE A 378 13.65 12.19 -1.66
N PRO A 379 13.37 12.23 -2.98
CA PRO A 379 12.03 12.59 -3.48
C PRO A 379 10.91 11.68 -2.96
N ARG A 380 11.19 10.38 -2.80
CA ARG A 380 10.22 9.44 -2.23
C ARG A 380 9.96 9.70 -0.75
N LEU A 381 10.96 10.10 0.02
CA LEU A 381 10.80 10.47 1.42
C LEU A 381 10.04 11.81 1.54
N LEU A 382 10.31 12.78 0.67
CA LEU A 382 9.54 14.02 0.60
C LEU A 382 8.07 13.75 0.28
N GLN A 383 7.78 12.88 -0.69
CA GLN A 383 6.41 12.46 -0.99
C GLN A 383 5.74 11.71 0.18
N LEU A 384 6.51 10.97 0.98
CA LEU A 384 6.01 10.33 2.19
C LEU A 384 5.71 11.36 3.28
N CYS A 385 6.53 12.40 3.40
CA CYS A 385 6.30 13.53 4.30
C CYS A 385 5.00 14.25 3.94
N THR A 386 4.79 14.60 2.66
CA THR A 386 3.53 15.23 2.22
C THR A 386 2.32 14.33 2.43
N GLU A 387 2.41 13.03 2.12
CA GLU A 387 1.35 12.05 2.41
C GLU A 387 1.02 11.99 3.91
N THR A 388 2.03 12.08 4.78
CA THR A 388 1.87 12.02 6.24
C THR A 388 1.27 13.32 6.80
N ASN A 389 1.65 14.49 6.26
CA ASN A 389 1.03 15.77 6.59
C ASN A 389 -0.45 15.79 6.21
N VAL A 390 -0.80 15.42 4.97
CA VAL A 390 -2.20 15.34 4.53
C VAL A 390 -2.97 14.33 5.38
N ARG A 391 -2.35 13.19 5.72
CA ARG A 391 -2.95 12.21 6.62
C ARG A 391 -3.30 12.82 7.98
N GLN A 392 -2.41 13.62 8.57
CA GLN A 392 -2.66 14.27 9.86
C GLN A 392 -3.84 15.23 9.77
N LEU A 393 -3.88 16.08 8.74
CA LEU A 393 -5.02 17.00 8.50
C LEU A 393 -6.35 16.24 8.39
N LEU A 394 -6.37 15.17 7.59
CA LEU A 394 -7.54 14.31 7.46
C LEU A 394 -7.90 13.69 8.81
N PHE A 395 -6.91 13.21 9.57
CA PHE A 395 -7.17 12.57 10.86
C PHE A 395 -7.80 13.56 11.84
N ASP A 396 -7.25 14.76 11.96
CA ASP A 396 -7.81 15.82 12.79
C ASP A 396 -9.25 16.17 12.37
N GLY A 397 -9.52 16.22 11.06
CA GLY A 397 -10.87 16.40 10.54
C GLY A 397 -11.84 15.27 10.95
N VAL A 398 -11.42 14.01 10.84
CA VAL A 398 -12.23 12.86 11.30
C VAL A 398 -12.52 12.96 12.79
N ILE A 399 -11.50 13.27 13.59
CA ILE A 399 -11.65 13.39 15.05
C ILE A 399 -12.64 14.49 15.41
N ARG A 400 -12.51 15.70 14.84
CA ARG A 400 -13.48 16.79 15.06
C ARG A 400 -14.92 16.38 14.74
N ARG A 401 -15.12 15.67 13.61
CA ARG A 401 -16.44 15.18 13.21
C ARG A 401 -17.00 14.16 14.20
N LEU A 402 -16.17 13.21 14.64
CA LEU A 402 -16.59 12.16 15.58
C LEU A 402 -16.82 12.71 16.99
N GLU A 403 -16.02 13.67 17.43
CA GLU A 403 -16.21 14.41 18.68
C GLU A 403 -17.55 15.14 18.68
N ALA A 404 -17.83 15.93 17.65
CA ALA A 404 -19.10 16.64 17.50
C ALA A 404 -20.32 15.70 17.49
N ALA A 405 -20.18 14.54 16.83
CA ALA A 405 -21.21 13.50 16.84
C ALA A 405 -21.35 12.84 18.22
N SER A 406 -20.25 12.68 18.97
CA SER A 406 -20.28 12.10 20.31
C SER A 406 -20.94 13.01 21.35
N THR A 407 -20.84 14.33 21.17
CA THR A 407 -21.48 15.34 22.04
C THR A 407 -22.92 15.66 21.63
N SER A 408 -23.37 15.17 20.47
CA SER A 408 -24.75 15.33 20.02
C SER A 408 -25.69 14.45 20.86
N PRO A 409 -26.96 14.85 21.06
CA PRO A 409 -27.91 14.17 21.97
C PRO A 409 -28.25 12.72 21.60
N ILE A 410 -27.69 12.18 20.51
CA ILE A 410 -27.68 10.75 20.21
C ILE A 410 -27.03 9.94 21.35
N ASN A 411 -26.08 10.54 22.08
CA ASN A 411 -25.43 9.93 23.26
C ASN A 411 -26.00 10.40 24.61
N SER A 412 -26.91 11.39 24.64
CA SER A 412 -27.54 11.84 25.91
C SER A 412 -28.74 10.98 26.31
N LEU A 413 -29.11 9.97 25.51
CA LEU A 413 -30.05 8.93 25.90
C LEU A 413 -29.29 7.82 26.63
N ASP A 414 -28.79 8.16 27.81
CA ASP A 414 -28.65 7.16 28.86
C ASP A 414 -30.06 6.64 29.21
N ASN A 415 -30.13 5.34 29.50
CA ASN A 415 -31.32 4.60 29.96
C ASN A 415 -32.22 4.01 28.87
N GLY A 416 -31.66 3.05 28.16
CA GLY A 416 -32.37 1.83 27.81
C GLY A 416 -31.60 0.63 28.34
N VAL A 417 -31.64 0.41 29.66
CA VAL A 417 -31.27 -0.88 30.27
C VAL A 417 -32.18 -1.92 29.65
N VAL A 418 -31.69 -2.59 28.61
CA VAL A 418 -32.25 -3.87 28.19
C VAL A 418 -31.44 -4.89 28.97
N ASP A 419 -32.10 -5.41 29.99
CA ASP A 419 -31.72 -6.55 30.81
C ASP A 419 -30.77 -7.52 30.08
N VAL A 420 -29.50 -7.54 30.46
CA VAL A 420 -28.54 -8.60 30.12
C VAL A 420 -28.77 -9.80 31.06
N SER A 421 -30.01 -10.04 31.47
CA SER A 421 -30.41 -11.17 32.31
C SER A 421 -31.05 -12.29 31.50
N SER A 422 -30.63 -12.54 30.26
CA SER A 422 -30.84 -13.84 29.63
C SER A 422 -29.66 -14.75 29.95
N LYS A 423 -29.75 -15.40 31.12
CA LYS A 423 -29.03 -16.62 31.54
C LYS A 423 -27.97 -17.08 30.55
N ALA A 424 -26.71 -16.82 30.89
CA ALA A 424 -25.62 -17.65 30.44
C ALA A 424 -25.99 -19.11 30.74
N ARG A 425 -26.38 -19.87 29.71
CA ARG A 425 -26.10 -21.30 29.71
C ARG A 425 -24.60 -21.40 29.72
N VAL A 426 -24.05 -21.53 30.93
CA VAL A 426 -22.78 -22.21 31.15
C VAL A 426 -22.97 -23.60 30.55
N GLU A 427 -22.65 -23.76 29.28
CA GLU A 427 -22.22 -25.07 28.80
C GLU A 427 -20.92 -25.35 29.56
N GLN A 428 -21.07 -26.16 30.60
CA GLN A 428 -19.95 -26.83 31.24
C GLN A 428 -19.15 -27.49 30.12
N LEU A 429 -17.96 -26.97 29.89
CA LEU A 429 -16.92 -27.63 29.11
C LEU A 429 -16.65 -28.96 29.79
N ASP A 430 -17.24 -30.02 29.25
CA ASP A 430 -16.92 -31.40 29.60
C ASP A 430 -15.48 -31.66 29.09
N PRO A 431 -14.48 -31.88 29.96
CA PRO A 431 -13.08 -31.97 29.54
C PRO A 431 -12.76 -33.24 28.74
N GLU A 432 -13.69 -34.19 28.64
CA GLU A 432 -13.45 -35.53 28.08
C GLU A 432 -13.83 -35.71 26.60
N ARG A 433 -14.16 -34.63 25.87
CA ARG A 433 -14.40 -34.69 24.40
C ARG A 433 -13.26 -34.19 23.52
N LYS A 434 -12.04 -34.12 24.07
CA LYS A 434 -10.83 -34.18 23.24
C LYS A 434 -10.53 -35.66 23.00
N TYR A 435 -10.18 -36.04 21.76
CA TYR A 435 -9.67 -37.35 21.32
C TYR A 435 -10.62 -38.38 20.66
N THR A 436 -11.56 -37.97 19.79
CA THR A 436 -12.21 -39.00 18.91
C THR A 436 -12.32 -38.69 17.42
N ASP A 437 -12.04 -37.47 16.95
CA ASP A 437 -12.15 -37.16 15.51
C ASP A 437 -10.80 -36.98 14.78
N LEU A 438 -9.66 -37.20 15.44
CA LEU A 438 -8.34 -37.25 14.78
C LEU A 438 -7.98 -38.64 14.20
N ASP A 439 -8.68 -39.71 14.60
CA ASP A 439 -8.40 -41.08 14.14
C ASP A 439 -9.24 -41.52 12.92
N ARG A 440 -10.20 -40.69 12.47
CA ARG A 440 -11.03 -41.01 11.29
C ARG A 440 -10.38 -40.66 9.94
N ASP A 441 -9.39 -39.78 9.94
CA ASP A 441 -8.73 -39.32 8.70
C ASP A 441 -7.37 -40.02 8.43
N ILE A 442 -6.84 -40.80 9.37
CA ILE A 442 -5.62 -41.60 9.16
C ILE A 442 -5.95 -42.97 8.52
N GLY A 443 -7.18 -43.49 8.70
CA GLY A 443 -7.62 -44.76 8.13
C GLY A 443 -8.04 -44.74 6.64
N LYS A 444 -8.04 -43.58 5.98
CA LYS A 444 -8.41 -43.43 4.56
C LYS A 444 -7.23 -43.14 3.63
N LEU A 445 -6.01 -43.15 4.14
CA LEU A 445 -4.77 -43.05 3.36
C LEU A 445 -4.00 -44.38 3.29
N ALA A 446 -4.60 -45.48 3.73
CA ALA A 446 -4.04 -46.83 3.61
C ALA A 446 -5.13 -47.83 3.18
N SER A 447 -5.66 -47.65 1.96
CA SER A 447 -6.36 -48.68 1.18
C SER A 447 -6.23 -48.38 -0.30
#